data_AF-A0A923PSU5-F1
#
_entry.id   AF-A0A923PSU5-F1
#
_cell.length_a   1.000
_cell.length_b   1.000
_cell.length_c   1.000
_cell.angle_alpha   90.00
_cell.angle_beta   90.00
_cell.angle_gamma   90.00
#
_symmetry.space_group_name_H-M   'P 1'
#
loop_
_entity.id
_entity.type
_entity.pdbx_description
1 polymer ?
#
loop_
_entity_poly.entity_id
_entity_poly.type
_entity_poly.pdbx_seq_one_letter_code
_entity_poly.pdbx_strand_id
1 'polypeptide(L)'
;MPTATREVRPCQKPGHVLNVHAAIERVPEGWSLLAPGDAALSRRIKEDGPTWTMIELKGRKWFSHGIWAPADRIAALRNELAAERTGPAYQRKLTASRQRPAVEQADY
;
A
#
# COMPACT_ATOMS: atom_id res chain seq x y z
N MET A 1 6.96 -5.36 18.00
CA MET A 1 6.80 -5.02 16.57
C MET A 1 7.25 -6.23 15.75
N PRO A 2 6.50 -6.66 14.72
CA PRO A 2 6.95 -7.76 13.87
C PRO A 2 8.22 -7.35 13.12
N THR A 3 9.24 -8.21 13.17
CA THR A 3 10.56 -7.96 12.56
C THR A 3 10.63 -8.37 11.09
N ALA A 4 9.60 -9.07 10.58
CA ALA A 4 9.60 -9.64 9.24
C ALA A 4 8.42 -9.13 8.39
N THR A 5 8.73 -8.81 7.14
CA THR A 5 7.74 -8.59 6.08
C THR A 5 7.06 -9.91 5.76
N ARG A 6 5.73 -9.90 5.60
CA ARG A 6 4.96 -11.11 5.28
C ARG A 6 3.72 -10.79 4.47
N GLU A 7 3.17 -11.81 3.83
CA GLU A 7 1.88 -11.75 3.17
C GLU A 7 0.79 -12.24 4.10
N VAL A 8 -0.36 -11.56 4.07
CA VAL A 8 -1.53 -11.87 4.90
C VAL A 8 -2.79 -11.80 4.05
N ARG A 9 -3.87 -12.43 4.50
CA ARG A 9 -5.17 -12.41 3.83
C ARG A 9 -6.19 -11.62 4.67
N PRO A 10 -7.20 -11.01 4.04
CA PRO A 10 -8.26 -10.31 4.78
C PRO A 10 -9.01 -11.26 5.71
N CYS A 11 -9.43 -10.75 6.86
CA CYS A 11 -10.28 -11.43 7.83
C CYS A 11 -11.54 -10.58 8.07
N GLN A 12 -12.66 -11.22 8.40
CA GLN A 12 -13.91 -10.51 8.74
C GLN A 12 -13.79 -9.71 10.05
N LYS A 13 -12.86 -10.10 10.94
CA LYS A 13 -12.66 -9.44 12.22
C LYS A 13 -11.81 -8.16 12.03
N PRO A 14 -12.31 -6.97 12.40
CA PRO A 14 -11.56 -5.73 12.27
C PRO A 14 -10.21 -5.78 13.01
N GLY A 15 -9.16 -5.22 12.40
CA GLY A 15 -7.82 -5.21 12.97
C GLY A 15 -7.16 -6.59 13.09
N HIS A 16 -7.68 -7.59 12.40
CA HIS A 16 -7.09 -8.92 12.32
C HIS A 16 -6.91 -9.32 10.85
N VAL A 17 -5.95 -10.22 10.64
CA VAL A 17 -5.61 -10.77 9.34
C VAL A 17 -5.42 -12.27 9.46
N LEU A 18 -5.53 -12.99 8.35
CA LEU A 18 -5.17 -14.40 8.28
C LEU A 18 -3.72 -14.50 7.82
N ASN A 19 -2.89 -15.21 8.58
CA ASN A 19 -1.51 -15.47 8.17
C ASN A 19 -1.44 -16.61 7.13
N VAL A 20 -0.22 -16.95 6.69
CA VAL A 20 0.03 -18.02 5.71
C VAL A 20 -0.44 -19.41 6.17
N HIS A 21 -0.63 -19.61 7.47
CA HIS A 21 -1.16 -20.84 8.06
C HIS A 21 -2.69 -20.80 8.26
N ALA A 22 -3.37 -19.80 7.68
CA ALA A 22 -4.79 -19.53 7.88
C ALA A 22 -5.21 -19.31 9.35
N ALA A 23 -4.27 -18.93 10.22
CA ALA A 23 -4.56 -18.54 11.59
C ALA A 23 -4.87 -17.04 11.67
N ILE A 24 -5.84 -16.68 12.50
CA ILE A 24 -6.21 -15.29 12.77
C ILE A 24 -5.12 -14.66 13.64
N GLU A 25 -4.44 -13.65 13.12
CA GLU A 25 -3.42 -12.86 13.80
C GLU A 25 -3.91 -11.42 13.96
N ARG A 26 -3.70 -10.83 15.14
CA ARG A 26 -4.03 -9.43 15.39
C ARG A 26 -2.97 -8.56 14.72
N VAL A 27 -3.41 -7.54 13.99
CA VAL A 27 -2.51 -6.52 13.46
C VAL A 27 -1.83 -5.81 14.64
N PRO A 28 -0.51 -5.54 14.57
CA PRO A 28 0.18 -4.84 15.64
C PRO A 28 -0.46 -3.50 15.94
N GLU A 29 -0.43 -3.11 17.21
CA GLU A 29 -0.96 -1.82 17.62
C GLU A 29 -0.20 -0.66 16.96
N GLY A 30 -0.92 0.39 16.61
CA GLY A 30 -0.37 1.54 15.89
C GLY A 30 -0.12 1.32 14.40
N TRP A 31 -0.50 0.17 13.83
CA TRP A 31 -0.43 -0.04 12.38
C TRP A 31 -1.72 0.39 11.70
N SER A 32 -1.59 0.92 10.49
CA SER A 32 -2.72 1.32 9.63
C SER A 32 -2.60 0.68 8.25
N LEU A 33 -3.74 0.51 7.60
CA LEU A 33 -3.82 -0.06 6.26
C LEU A 33 -3.64 1.05 5.23
N LEU A 34 -2.54 1.00 4.49
CA LEU A 34 -2.38 1.79 3.28
C LEU A 34 -3.18 1.13 2.15
N ALA A 35 -4.24 1.81 1.70
CA ALA A 35 -4.99 1.40 0.52
C ALA A 35 -4.12 1.42 -0.75
N PRO A 36 -4.36 0.52 -1.72
CA PRO A 36 -3.66 0.54 -3.01
C PRO A 36 -3.93 1.86 -3.74
N GLY A 37 -2.93 2.39 -4.45
CA GLY A 37 -3.08 3.54 -5.34
C GLY A 37 -1.83 4.41 -5.49
N ASP A 38 -1.12 4.68 -4.39
CA ASP A 38 0.13 5.46 -4.43
C ASP A 38 1.34 4.52 -4.47
N ALA A 39 1.84 4.28 -5.70
CA ALA A 39 2.98 3.40 -5.92
C ALA A 39 4.28 3.94 -5.30
N ALA A 40 4.47 5.27 -5.25
CA ALA A 40 5.66 5.86 -4.66
C ALA A 40 5.67 5.66 -3.13
N LEU A 41 4.54 5.92 -2.49
CA LEU A 41 4.36 5.71 -1.06
C LEU A 41 4.51 4.23 -0.68
N SER A 42 3.90 3.34 -1.47
CA SER A 42 3.99 1.89 -1.24
C SER A 42 5.43 1.37 -1.33
N ARG A 43 6.25 1.91 -2.26
CA ARG A 43 7.67 1.55 -2.39
C ARG A 43 8.47 2.03 -1.18
N ARG A 44 8.35 3.32 -0.81
CA ARG A 44 9.08 3.88 0.35
C ARG A 44 8.75 3.15 1.65
N ILE A 45 7.48 2.79 1.88
CA ILE A 45 7.07 2.06 3.08
C ILE A 45 7.72 0.67 3.18
N LYS A 46 7.86 -0.03 2.05
CA LYS A 46 8.52 -1.34 2.00
C LYS A 46 10.03 -1.24 2.18
N GLU A 47 10.65 -0.14 1.75
CA GLU A 47 12.06 0.14 1.95
C GLU A 47 12.38 0.52 3.40
N ASP A 48 11.49 1.28 4.05
CA ASP A 48 11.67 1.76 5.43
C ASP A 48 11.57 0.65 6.49
N GLY A 49 11.07 -0.54 6.13
CA GLY A 49 11.18 -1.73 7.00
C GLY A 49 10.03 -2.74 6.88
N PRO A 50 9.75 -3.51 7.95
CA PRO A 50 8.77 -4.60 7.92
C PRO A 50 7.35 -4.13 7.58
N THR A 51 6.70 -4.84 6.66
CA THR A 51 5.32 -4.55 6.23
C THR A 51 4.52 -5.83 6.07
N TRP A 52 3.20 -5.76 6.25
CA TRP A 52 2.33 -6.89 5.91
C TRP A 52 1.51 -6.57 4.67
N THR A 53 1.73 -7.29 3.57
CA THR A 53 0.96 -7.07 2.34
C THR A 53 -0.30 -7.92 2.38
N MET A 54 -1.48 -7.28 2.27
CA MET A 54 -2.77 -7.96 2.31
C MET A 54 -3.18 -8.37 0.90
N ILE A 55 -3.17 -9.68 0.64
CA ILE A 55 -3.52 -10.26 -0.65
C ILE A 55 -4.66 -11.28 -0.52
N GLU A 56 -5.47 -11.39 -1.55
CA GLU A 56 -6.55 -12.37 -1.63
C GLU A 56 -6.56 -13.04 -3.01
N LEU A 57 -6.58 -14.37 -3.02
CA LEU A 57 -6.82 -15.14 -4.24
C LEU A 57 -8.33 -15.18 -4.50
N LYS A 58 -8.79 -14.55 -5.59
CA LYS A 58 -10.17 -14.62 -6.05
C LYS A 58 -10.19 -15.29 -7.42
N GLY A 59 -10.69 -16.54 -7.45
CA GLY A 59 -10.56 -17.40 -8.61
C GLY A 59 -9.10 -17.73 -8.90
N ARG A 60 -8.59 -17.28 -10.05
CA ARG A 60 -7.19 -17.46 -10.47
C ARG A 60 -6.33 -16.20 -10.33
N LYS A 61 -6.92 -15.07 -9.91
CA LYS A 61 -6.24 -13.77 -9.81
C LYS A 61 -5.94 -13.41 -8.36
N TRP A 62 -4.76 -12.84 -8.14
CA TRP A 62 -4.36 -12.25 -6.86
C TRP A 62 -4.79 -10.78 -6.81
N PHE A 63 -5.55 -10.43 -5.79
CA PHE A 63 -6.00 -9.06 -5.52
C PHE A 63 -5.24 -8.52 -4.32
N SER A 64 -4.62 -7.35 -4.48
CA SER A 64 -3.99 -6.63 -3.38
C SER A 64 -4.99 -5.67 -2.76
N HIS A 65 -5.22 -5.81 -1.45
CA HIS A 65 -6.11 -4.95 -0.68
C HIS A 65 -5.38 -3.82 0.05
N GLY A 66 -4.04 -3.86 0.08
CA GLY A 66 -3.22 -2.82 0.69
C GLY A 66 -2.02 -3.36 1.46
N ILE A 67 -1.35 -2.46 2.15
CA ILE A 67 -0.16 -2.75 2.95
C ILE A 67 -0.39 -2.24 4.37
N TRP A 68 -0.28 -3.13 5.35
CA TRP A 68 -0.21 -2.74 6.75
C TRP A 68 1.22 -2.31 7.09
N ALA A 69 1.33 -1.14 7.70
CA ALA A 69 2.57 -0.57 8.20
C ALA A 69 2.30 0.34 9.40
N PRO A 70 3.31 0.72 10.19
CA PRO A 70 3.14 1.69 11.27
C PRO A 70 2.46 2.98 10.78
N ALA A 71 1.44 3.45 11.48
CA ALA A 71 0.64 4.60 11.09
C ALA A 71 1.48 5.89 11.02
N ASP A 72 2.39 6.08 11.98
CA ASP A 72 3.32 7.21 12.03
C ASP A 72 4.22 7.25 10.79
N ARG A 73 4.69 6.08 10.33
CA ARG A 73 5.50 5.94 9.12
C ARG A 73 4.70 6.30 7.87
N ILE A 74 3.47 5.78 7.76
CA ILE A 74 2.58 6.12 6.64
C ILE A 74 2.34 7.62 6.60
N ALA A 75 2.09 8.26 7.74
CA ALA A 75 1.86 9.70 7.83
C ALA A 75 3.10 10.52 7.46
N ALA A 76 4.28 10.15 7.99
CA ALA A 76 5.54 10.83 7.71
C ALA A 76 5.88 10.81 6.21
N LEU A 77 5.83 9.62 5.58
CA LEU A 77 6.13 9.46 4.16
C LEU A 77 5.08 10.13 3.25
N ARG A 78 3.80 10.18 3.68
CA ARG A 78 2.77 10.95 2.97
C ARG A 78 3.09 12.45 2.98
N ASN A 79 3.50 12.99 4.11
CA ASN A 79 3.85 14.41 4.23
C ASN A 79 5.10 14.75 3.40
N GLU A 80 6.11 13.89 3.42
CA GLU A 80 7.32 14.04 2.60
C GLU A 80 6.96 14.06 1.10
N LEU A 81 6.17 13.09 0.63
CA LEU A 81 5.71 13.06 -0.77
C LEU A 81 4.82 14.25 -1.13
N ALA A 82 3.96 14.71 -0.21
CA ALA A 82 3.14 15.89 -0.45
C ALA A 82 4.00 17.14 -0.64
N ALA A 83 5.04 17.32 0.20
CA ALA A 83 5.99 18.42 0.09
C ALA A 83 6.75 18.38 -1.26
N GLU A 84 7.20 17.20 -1.70
CA GLU A 84 7.82 17.01 -3.02
C GLU A 84 6.87 17.37 -4.17
N ARG A 85 5.59 16.99 -4.06
CA ARG A 85 4.55 17.24 -5.07
C ARG A 85 4.16 18.72 -5.19
N THR A 86 4.27 19.49 -4.11
CA THR A 86 4.03 20.94 -4.12
C THR A 86 5.17 21.74 -4.77
N GLY A 87 6.30 21.11 -5.09
CA GLY A 87 7.39 21.76 -5.80
C GLY A 87 7.03 22.16 -7.24
N PRO A 88 7.45 23.34 -7.73
CA PRO A 88 7.11 23.86 -9.06
C PRO A 88 7.61 22.98 -10.23
N ALA A 89 8.56 22.08 -9.96
CA ALA A 89 9.05 21.10 -10.94
C ALA A 89 8.09 19.90 -11.13
N TYR A 90 7.28 19.55 -10.14
CA TYR A 90 6.34 18.42 -10.21
C TYR A 90 5.04 18.80 -10.95
N GLN A 91 4.53 20.02 -10.71
CA GLN A 91 3.36 20.55 -11.43
C GLN A 91 3.57 20.57 -12.95
N ARG A 92 4.77 20.91 -13.42
CA ARG A 92 5.11 20.91 -14.86
C ARG A 92 5.16 19.50 -15.47
N LYS A 93 5.59 18.48 -14.71
CA LYS A 93 5.59 17.08 -15.16
C LYS A 93 4.17 16.51 -15.26
N LEU A 94 3.26 16.94 -14.38
CA LEU A 94 1.86 16.50 -14.39
C LEU A 94 1.11 16.97 -15.65
N THR A 95 1.39 18.18 -16.12
CA THR A 95 0.77 18.73 -17.35
C THR A 95 1.27 18.01 -18.60
N ALA A 96 2.54 17.61 -18.64
CA ALA A 96 3.11 16.85 -19.77
C ALA A 96 2.58 15.41 -19.84
N SER A 97 2.30 14.77 -18.71
CA SER A 97 1.71 13.42 -18.67
C SER A 97 0.20 13.40 -18.93
N ARG A 98 -0.52 14.52 -18.76
CA ARG A 98 -1.96 14.64 -19.08
C ARG A 98 -2.27 14.77 -20.57
N GLN A 99 -1.26 15.01 -21.42
CA GLN A 99 -1.44 15.04 -22.88
C GLN A 99 -1.24 13.67 -23.56
N ARG A 100 -1.02 12.59 -22.79
CA ARG A 100 -1.09 11.24 -23.33
C ARG A 100 -2.52 10.73 -23.16
N PRO A 101 -3.28 10.49 -24.24
CA PRO A 101 -4.61 9.89 -24.14
C PRO A 101 -4.52 8.58 -23.36
N ALA A 102 -5.45 8.38 -22.43
CA ALA A 102 -5.64 7.13 -21.72
C ALA A 102 -6.02 6.03 -22.71
N VAL A 103 -5.02 5.35 -23.27
CA VAL A 103 -5.21 4.10 -24.00
C VAL A 103 -4.88 2.96 -23.04
N GLU A 104 -5.79 2.00 -22.99
CA GLU A 104 -5.73 0.69 -22.32
C GLU A 104 -5.92 0.65 -20.79
N GLN A 105 -7.19 0.72 -20.39
CA GLN A 105 -7.74 -0.31 -19.49
C GLN A 105 -8.87 -1.03 -20.24
N ALA A 106 -8.49 -1.82 -21.24
CA ALA A 106 -9.32 -2.81 -21.87
C ALA A 106 -8.50 -4.09 -21.95
N ASP A 107 -8.34 -4.79 -20.84
CA ASP A 107 -8.36 -6.25 -20.89
C ASP A 107 -8.52 -6.87 -19.49
N TYR A 108 -9.37 -7.91 -19.47
CA TYR A 108 -9.67 -8.89 -18.43
C TYR A 108 -10.70 -8.59 -17.33
#